data_AF-A0A4U1B7X4-F1
#
_entry.id   AF-A0A4U1B7X4-F1
#
_cell.length_a   1.000
_cell.length_b   1.000
_cell.length_c   1.000
_cell.angle_alpha   90.00
_cell.angle_beta   90.00
_cell.angle_gamma   90.00
#
_symmetry.space_group_name_H-M   'P 1'
#
loop_
_entity.id
_entity.type
_entity.pdbx_description
1 polymer ?
#
loop_
_entity_poly.entity_id
_entity_poly.type
_entity_poly.pdbx_seq_one_letter_code
_entity_poly.pdbx_strand_id
1 'polypeptide(L)'
;MESDIKSEIVGIFTKYKHSKDIEFVEENFLDFLIANPSDKGAFRNSFKGLRKYNHFIDEVQLKFGICFSIKDRETNFSLENFTLRVIQLMNSKRSSLKSLRNQMKQPFELNVFLIINLIGISIIAVLWGNKVIATVVVFLLIAINLKLAHFYHKEYSYQKRLKSRILNG
;
A
#
# COMPACT_ATOMS: atom_id res chain seq x y z
N MET A 1 4.84 27.32 5.33
CA MET A 1 5.48 25.99 5.28
C MET A 1 4.53 24.89 5.75
N GLU A 2 4.11 24.88 7.02
CA GLU A 2 3.16 23.87 7.51
C GLU A 2 1.78 23.95 6.84
N SER A 3 1.25 25.17 6.66
CA SER A 3 0.04 25.45 5.87
C SER A 3 0.10 24.88 4.46
N ASP A 4 1.27 24.99 3.81
CA ASP A 4 1.48 24.60 2.42
C ASP A 4 1.55 23.08 2.30
N ILE A 5 2.20 22.42 3.27
CA ILE A 5 2.27 20.96 3.35
C ILE A 5 0.89 20.37 3.63
N LYS A 6 0.12 20.96 4.57
CA LYS A 6 -1.26 20.54 4.84
C LYS A 6 -2.12 20.63 3.58
N SER A 7 -2.03 21.74 2.85
CA SER A 7 -2.76 21.94 1.59
C SER A 7 -2.40 20.89 0.52
N GLU A 8 -1.12 20.61 0.34
CA GLU A 8 -0.64 19.56 -0.59
C GLU A 8 -1.13 18.16 -0.18
N ILE A 9 -1.12 17.84 1.12
CA ILE A 9 -1.65 16.57 1.64
C ILE A 9 -3.15 16.46 1.34
N VAL A 10 -3.93 17.52 1.60
CA VAL A 10 -5.37 17.56 1.29
C VAL A 10 -5.61 17.43 -0.22
N GLY A 11 -4.77 18.06 -1.05
CA GLY A 11 -4.81 17.94 -2.50
C GLY A 11 -4.60 16.49 -2.98
N ILE A 12 -3.63 15.78 -2.41
CA ILE A 12 -3.43 14.35 -2.69
C ILE A 12 -4.61 13.53 -2.17
N PHE A 13 -5.03 13.77 -0.93
CA PHE A 13 -6.15 13.06 -0.29
C PHE A 13 -7.45 13.15 -1.11
N THR A 14 -7.75 14.33 -1.65
CA THR A 14 -8.97 14.58 -2.43
C THR A 14 -9.04 13.75 -3.71
N LYS A 15 -7.89 13.33 -4.27
CA LYS A 15 -7.85 12.40 -5.42
C LYS A 15 -8.35 11.00 -5.04
N TYR A 16 -8.18 10.60 -3.79
CA TYR A 16 -8.47 9.25 -3.29
C TYR A 16 -9.73 9.17 -2.41
N LYS A 17 -10.21 10.30 -1.89
CA LYS A 17 -11.46 10.43 -1.13
C LYS A 17 -12.62 9.74 -1.87
N HIS A 18 -13.56 9.16 -1.12
CA HIS A 18 -14.69 8.45 -1.73
C HIS A 18 -15.56 9.34 -2.61
N SER A 19 -16.03 10.45 -2.05
CA SER A 19 -16.80 11.47 -2.77
C SER A 19 -16.05 12.78 -2.71
N LYS A 20 -15.87 13.45 -3.85
CA LYS A 20 -15.17 14.74 -3.93
C LYS A 20 -15.94 15.85 -3.22
N ASP A 21 -17.26 15.73 -3.17
CA ASP A 21 -18.15 16.80 -2.73
C ASP A 21 -18.53 16.72 -1.24
N ILE A 22 -18.21 15.60 -0.57
CA ILE A 22 -18.50 15.43 0.87
C ILE A 22 -17.40 16.06 1.72
N GLU A 23 -17.70 17.05 2.54
CA GLU A 23 -16.75 17.56 3.53
C GLU A 23 -16.26 16.42 4.45
N PHE A 24 -14.95 16.42 4.73
CA PHE A 24 -14.36 15.43 5.61
C PHE A 24 -14.04 16.07 6.96
N VAL A 25 -14.05 15.25 8.00
CA VAL A 25 -13.69 15.64 9.36
C VAL A 25 -12.18 15.42 9.55
N GLU A 26 -11.44 16.42 10.03
CA GLU A 26 -9.98 16.38 10.08
C GLU A 26 -9.46 15.31 11.04
N GLU A 27 -10.17 15.03 12.13
CA GLU A 27 -9.80 14.10 13.20
C GLU A 27 -9.69 12.64 12.71
N ASN A 28 -10.43 12.30 11.66
CA ASN A 28 -10.51 10.95 11.08
C ASN A 28 -10.55 10.98 9.54
N PHE A 29 -9.86 11.94 8.91
CA PHE A 29 -9.93 12.15 7.47
C PHE A 29 -9.63 10.89 6.63
N LEU A 30 -8.76 9.98 7.11
CA LEU A 30 -8.46 8.72 6.43
C LEU A 30 -9.68 7.80 6.28
N ASP A 31 -10.66 7.91 7.17
CA ASP A 31 -11.89 7.12 7.10
C ASP A 31 -12.79 7.53 5.93
N PHE A 32 -12.64 8.77 5.42
CA PHE A 32 -13.34 9.27 4.23
C PHE A 32 -12.75 8.75 2.91
N LEU A 33 -11.76 7.84 2.95
CA LEU A 33 -11.33 7.07 1.77
C LEU A 33 -12.43 6.10 1.29
N ILE A 34 -13.33 5.68 2.19
CA ILE A 34 -14.48 4.81 1.91
C ILE A 34 -15.81 5.57 2.05
N ALA A 35 -16.88 4.96 1.54
CA ALA A 35 -18.23 5.48 1.74
C ALA A 35 -18.68 5.15 3.17
N ASN A 36 -19.34 6.09 3.85
CA ASN A 36 -20.03 5.89 5.13
C ASN A 36 -19.18 5.08 6.14
N PRO A 37 -18.04 5.61 6.61
CA PRO A 37 -17.23 4.91 7.59
C PRO A 37 -18.05 4.67 8.87
N SER A 38 -18.14 3.41 9.29
CA SER A 38 -18.88 3.04 10.51
C SER A 38 -18.13 3.44 11.78
N ASP A 39 -16.80 3.33 11.75
CA ASP A 39 -15.91 3.48 12.90
C ASP A 39 -14.55 4.07 12.50
N LYS A 40 -13.79 4.50 13.50
CA LYS A 40 -12.41 4.95 13.32
C LYS A 40 -11.54 3.81 12.79
N GLY A 41 -10.95 4.00 11.62
CA GLY A 41 -10.09 3.02 10.95
C GLY A 41 -10.84 2.07 10.01
N ALA A 42 -12.13 2.32 9.75
CA ALA A 42 -12.98 1.46 8.92
C ALA A 42 -12.45 1.25 7.50
N PHE A 43 -11.63 2.16 6.98
CA PHE A 43 -10.99 1.98 5.66
C PHE A 43 -10.15 0.70 5.57
N ARG A 44 -9.65 0.18 6.70
CA ARG A 44 -8.86 -1.06 6.77
C ARG A 44 -9.71 -2.32 6.61
N ASN A 45 -11.02 -2.23 6.85
CA ASN A 45 -11.94 -3.37 6.81
C ASN A 45 -12.41 -3.71 5.39
N SER A 46 -11.90 -3.02 4.36
CA SER A 46 -12.25 -3.31 2.97
C SER A 46 -11.04 -3.28 2.05
N PHE A 47 -10.99 -4.21 1.09
CA PHE A 47 -9.93 -4.24 0.07
C PHE A 47 -9.85 -2.94 -0.74
N LYS A 48 -11.02 -2.32 -1.01
CA LYS A 48 -11.10 -1.04 -1.73
C LYS A 48 -10.54 0.11 -0.90
N GLY A 49 -10.89 0.18 0.39
CA GLY A 49 -10.35 1.17 1.32
C GLY A 49 -8.84 1.04 1.50
N LEU A 50 -8.36 -0.17 1.75
CA LEU A 50 -6.93 -0.44 1.89
C LEU A 50 -6.14 -0.09 0.62
N ARG A 51 -6.70 -0.39 -0.57
CA ARG A 51 -6.07 -0.01 -1.84
C ARG A 51 -5.96 1.51 -2.00
N LYS A 52 -7.02 2.26 -1.69
CA LYS A 52 -7.01 3.72 -1.73
C LYS A 52 -6.03 4.31 -0.73
N TYR A 53 -6.02 3.78 0.49
CA TYR A 53 -5.08 4.16 1.53
C TYR A 53 -3.64 3.97 1.08
N ASN A 54 -3.29 2.80 0.54
CA ASN A 54 -1.95 2.53 0.04
C ASN A 54 -1.56 3.51 -1.07
N HIS A 55 -2.44 3.79 -2.02
CA HIS A 55 -2.16 4.78 -3.06
C HIS A 55 -1.97 6.20 -2.54
N PHE A 56 -2.81 6.63 -1.59
CA PHE A 56 -2.66 7.91 -0.91
C PHE A 56 -1.30 8.01 -0.21
N ILE A 57 -0.94 7.00 0.59
CA ILE A 57 0.33 6.94 1.32
C ILE A 57 1.53 6.90 0.36
N ASP A 58 1.44 6.15 -0.72
CA ASP A 58 2.52 6.07 -1.72
C ASP A 58 2.74 7.39 -2.44
N GLU A 59 1.67 8.11 -2.78
CA GLU A 59 1.76 9.42 -3.41
C GLU A 59 2.35 10.47 -2.45
N VAL A 60 1.93 10.48 -1.17
CA VAL A 60 2.50 11.34 -0.14
C VAL A 60 4.00 11.06 0.04
N GLN A 61 4.39 9.80 0.19
CA GLN A 61 5.80 9.41 0.36
C GLN A 61 6.66 9.84 -0.83
N LEU A 62 6.16 9.66 -2.06
CA LEU A 62 6.87 10.07 -3.27
C LEU A 62 6.95 11.59 -3.43
N LYS A 63 5.86 12.31 -3.11
CA LYS A 63 5.79 13.78 -3.19
C LYS A 63 6.80 14.43 -2.25
N PHE A 64 6.84 13.97 -1.00
CA PHE A 64 7.66 14.59 0.04
C PHE A 64 9.03 13.91 0.25
N GLY A 65 9.32 12.82 -0.46
CA GLY A 65 10.59 12.10 -0.31
C GLY A 65 10.77 11.53 1.09
N ILE A 66 9.72 10.93 1.65
CA ILE A 66 9.71 10.34 3.00
C ILE A 66 9.29 8.88 2.97
N CYS A 67 9.62 8.12 4.01
CA CYS A 67 9.10 6.76 4.16
C CYS A 67 8.49 6.58 5.55
N PHE A 68 7.19 6.28 5.57
CA PHE A 68 6.47 5.90 6.77
C PHE A 68 6.94 4.53 7.25
N SER A 69 7.03 4.36 8.57
CA SER A 69 7.24 3.04 9.17
C SER A 69 5.97 2.20 9.13
N ILE A 70 6.08 0.90 9.44
CA ILE A 70 4.91 0.01 9.57
C ILE A 70 3.93 0.56 10.63
N LYS A 71 4.45 1.00 11.77
CA LYS A 71 3.65 1.60 12.85
C LYS A 71 2.91 2.87 12.40
N ASP A 72 3.56 3.70 11.58
CA ASP A 72 2.90 4.89 11.01
C ASP A 72 1.72 4.46 10.11
N ARG A 73 1.86 3.38 9.33
CA ARG A 73 0.79 2.88 8.45
C ARG A 73 -0.39 2.27 9.20
N GLU A 74 -0.15 1.74 10.40
CA GLU A 74 -1.17 1.20 11.30
C GLU A 74 -1.85 2.27 12.16
N THR A 75 -1.26 3.46 12.24
CA THR A 75 -1.84 4.59 12.99
C THR A 75 -2.97 5.23 12.18
N ASN A 76 -4.12 5.48 12.80
CA ASN A 76 -5.17 6.29 12.19
C ASN A 76 -5.01 7.74 12.65
N PHE A 77 -4.29 8.52 11.84
CA PHE A 77 -3.94 9.92 12.12
C PHE A 77 -5.13 10.87 11.89
N SER A 78 -5.22 11.91 12.71
CA SER A 78 -5.88 13.15 12.29
C SER A 78 -5.04 13.88 11.24
N LEU A 79 -5.64 14.78 10.47
CA LEU A 79 -4.94 15.54 9.43
C LEU A 79 -3.76 16.35 9.99
N GLU A 80 -3.96 16.97 11.16
CA GLU A 80 -2.91 17.71 11.86
C GLU A 80 -1.74 16.80 12.25
N ASN A 81 -2.00 15.69 12.94
CA ASN A 81 -0.95 14.75 13.34
C ASN A 81 -0.25 14.10 12.15
N PHE A 82 -0.98 13.84 11.07
CA PHE A 82 -0.41 13.35 9.82
C PHE A 82 0.54 14.38 9.20
N THR A 83 0.13 15.65 9.16
CA THR A 83 0.94 16.76 8.64
C THR A 83 2.22 16.94 9.46
N LEU A 84 2.12 16.98 10.78
CA LEU A 84 3.28 17.04 11.68
C LEU A 84 4.22 15.85 11.46
N ARG A 85 3.66 14.64 11.27
CA ARG A 85 4.46 13.45 11.01
C ARG A 85 5.21 13.53 9.67
N VAL A 86 4.57 14.06 8.63
CA VAL A 86 5.22 14.32 7.33
C VAL A 86 6.39 15.29 7.50
N ILE A 87 6.17 16.42 8.19
CA ILE A 87 7.21 17.43 8.46
C ILE A 87 8.40 16.82 9.21
N GLN A 88 8.12 16.03 10.26
CA GLN A 88 9.18 15.34 11.01
C GLN A 88 10.02 14.41 10.12
N LEU A 89 9.38 13.68 9.20
CA LEU A 89 10.09 12.76 8.31
C LEU A 89 10.85 13.49 7.20
N MET A 90 10.35 14.63 6.72
CA MET A 90 11.08 15.51 5.80
C MET A 90 12.37 16.03 6.43
N ASN A 91 12.31 16.37 7.72
CA ASN A 91 13.48 16.81 8.49
C ASN A 91 14.43 15.66 8.90
N SER A 92 14.07 14.40 8.64
CA SER A 92 14.86 13.23 9.05
C SER A 92 14.98 12.18 7.96
N LYS A 93 15.82 12.45 6.95
CA LYS A 93 16.15 11.48 5.88
C LYS A 93 16.63 10.13 6.43
N ARG A 94 17.40 10.14 7.51
CA ARG A 94 17.89 8.91 8.17
C ARG A 94 16.74 8.01 8.66
N SER A 95 15.68 8.61 9.24
CA SER A 95 14.50 7.88 9.69
C SER A 95 13.78 7.23 8.50
N SER A 96 13.53 8.00 7.45
CA SER A 96 12.91 7.53 6.20
C SER A 96 13.72 6.39 5.56
N LEU A 97 15.04 6.53 5.44
CA LEU A 97 15.91 5.47 4.91
C LEU A 97 15.91 4.20 5.77
N LYS A 98 15.81 4.33 7.10
CA LYS A 98 15.70 3.18 8.00
C LYS A 98 14.38 2.43 7.80
N SER A 99 13.26 3.15 7.73
CA SER A 99 11.94 2.58 7.44
C SER A 99 11.92 1.86 6.08
N LEU A 100 12.45 2.52 5.04
CA LEU A 100 12.53 1.94 3.70
C LEU A 100 13.40 0.68 3.67
N ARG A 101 14.57 0.71 4.33
CA ARG A 101 15.44 -0.47 4.42
C ARG A 101 14.73 -1.64 5.10
N ASN A 102 13.93 -1.39 6.14
CA ASN A 102 13.17 -2.43 6.80
C ASN A 102 12.07 -3.01 5.90
N GLN A 103 11.40 -2.18 5.09
CA GLN A 103 10.43 -2.65 4.10
C GLN A 103 11.10 -3.47 2.98
N MET A 104 12.24 -3.02 2.46
CA MET A 104 13.00 -3.74 1.43
C MET A 104 13.59 -5.08 1.92
N LYS A 105 13.74 -5.25 3.25
CA LYS A 105 14.24 -6.48 3.86
C LYS A 105 13.21 -7.60 3.90
N GLN A 106 11.92 -7.30 3.74
CA GLN A 106 10.89 -8.31 3.50
C GLN A 106 10.92 -8.62 2.00
N PRO A 107 11.68 -9.65 1.56
CA PRO A 107 11.83 -9.93 0.15
C PRO A 107 10.52 -10.50 -0.38
N PHE A 108 10.48 -10.76 -1.69
CA PHE A 108 9.58 -11.74 -2.28
C PHE A 108 9.38 -12.90 -1.31
N GLU A 109 8.15 -13.10 -0.83
CA GLU A 109 7.83 -14.20 0.07
C GLU A 109 7.93 -15.50 -0.73
N LEU A 110 9.16 -15.95 -0.96
CA LEU A 110 9.49 -17.17 -1.68
C LEU A 110 8.70 -18.33 -1.09
N ASN A 111 8.54 -18.32 0.23
CA ASN A 111 7.71 -19.26 0.96
C ASN A 111 6.26 -19.24 0.48
N VAL A 112 5.61 -18.08 0.33
CA VAL A 112 4.24 -17.98 -0.19
C VAL A 112 4.15 -18.44 -1.63
N PHE A 113 5.11 -18.05 -2.48
CA PHE A 113 5.17 -18.52 -3.86
C PHE A 113 5.29 -20.06 -3.93
N LEU A 114 6.18 -20.65 -3.14
CA LEU A 114 6.36 -22.10 -3.07
C LEU A 114 5.11 -22.81 -2.54
N ILE A 115 4.49 -22.28 -1.48
CA ILE A 115 3.27 -22.84 -0.90
C ILE A 115 2.12 -22.83 -1.91
N ILE A 116 1.89 -21.71 -2.60
CA ILE A 116 0.84 -21.59 -3.64
C ILE A 116 1.07 -22.61 -4.76
N ASN A 117 2.30 -22.74 -5.23
CA ASN A 117 2.62 -23.71 -6.28
C ASN A 117 2.49 -25.16 -5.79
N LEU A 118 2.90 -25.48 -4.56
CA LEU A 118 2.77 -26.81 -3.97
C LEU A 118 1.30 -27.24 -3.83
N ILE A 119 0.44 -26.31 -3.38
CA ILE A 119 -1.01 -26.52 -3.31
C ILE A 119 -1.58 -26.73 -4.71
N GLY A 120 -1.21 -25.87 -5.66
CA GLY A 120 -1.66 -25.99 -7.06
C GLY A 120 -1.30 -27.33 -7.69
N ILE A 121 -0.06 -27.79 -7.50
CA ILE A 121 0.41 -29.10 -7.99
C ILE A 121 -0.37 -30.24 -7.33
N SER A 122 -0.61 -30.18 -6.02
CA SER A 122 -1.40 -31.18 -5.30
C SER A 122 -2.83 -31.29 -5.84
N ILE A 123 -3.47 -30.14 -6.12
CA ILE A 123 -4.82 -30.09 -6.71
C ILE A 123 -4.81 -30.70 -8.12
N ILE A 124 -3.81 -30.38 -8.94
CA ILE A 124 -3.67 -30.94 -10.30
C ILE A 124 -3.50 -32.46 -10.25
N ALA A 125 -2.70 -32.98 -9.31
CA ALA A 125 -2.47 -34.41 -9.16
C ALA A 125 -3.75 -35.18 -8.79
N VAL A 126 -4.56 -34.66 -7.87
CA VAL A 126 -5.85 -35.27 -7.50
C VAL A 126 -6.84 -35.25 -8.67
N LEU A 127 -6.82 -34.19 -9.48
CA LEU A 127 -7.75 -33.99 -10.58
C LEU A 127 -7.27 -34.60 -11.91
N TRP A 128 -6.19 -35.38 -11.91
CA TRP A 128 -5.57 -35.92 -13.13
C TRP A 128 -6.52 -36.77 -13.99
N GLY A 129 -7.49 -37.43 -13.35
CA GLY A 129 -8.55 -38.18 -14.05
C GLY A 129 -9.52 -37.29 -14.86
N ASN A 130 -9.64 -36.01 -14.52
CA ASN A 130 -10.45 -35.03 -15.24
C ASN A 130 -9.56 -33.96 -15.87
N LYS A 131 -9.07 -34.27 -17.07
CA LYS A 131 -8.11 -33.43 -17.81
C LYS A 131 -8.60 -32.00 -18.03
N VAL A 132 -9.90 -31.80 -18.27
CA VAL A 132 -10.48 -30.46 -18.47
C VAL A 132 -10.29 -29.60 -17.22
N ILE A 133 -10.66 -30.13 -16.05
CA ILE A 133 -10.52 -29.39 -14.78
C ILE A 133 -9.03 -29.17 -14.46
N ALA A 134 -8.18 -30.18 -14.65
CA ALA A 134 -6.74 -30.05 -14.43
C ALA A 134 -6.13 -28.93 -15.31
N THR A 135 -6.51 -28.83 -16.59
CA THR A 135 -6.07 -27.76 -17.48
C THR A 135 -6.53 -26.38 -16.99
N VAL A 136 -7.78 -26.23 -16.55
CA VAL A 136 -8.29 -24.96 -15.99
C VAL A 136 -7.48 -24.55 -14.75
N VAL A 137 -7.18 -25.48 -13.86
CA VAL A 137 -6.37 -25.22 -12.65
C VAL A 137 -4.96 -24.76 -13.02
N VAL A 138 -4.33 -25.37 -14.04
CA VAL A 138 -3.01 -24.94 -14.52
C VAL A 138 -3.05 -23.48 -15.01
N PHE A 139 -4.04 -23.10 -15.82
CA PHE A 139 -4.17 -21.72 -16.28
C PHE A 139 -4.40 -20.73 -15.13
N LEU A 140 -5.21 -21.10 -14.13
CA LEU A 140 -5.39 -20.30 -12.93
C LEU A 140 -4.08 -20.11 -12.16
N LEU A 141 -3.30 -21.19 -11.99
CA LEU A 141 -2.01 -21.14 -11.30
C LEU A 141 -1.01 -20.24 -12.05
N ILE A 142 -0.95 -20.33 -13.37
CA ILE A 142 -0.14 -19.43 -14.20
C ILE A 142 -0.58 -17.97 -14.00
N ALA A 143 -1.88 -17.69 -14.07
CA ALA A 143 -2.42 -16.35 -13.89
C ALA A 143 -2.11 -15.75 -12.50
N ILE A 144 -2.16 -16.58 -11.44
CA ILE A 144 -1.77 -16.18 -10.07
C ILE A 144 -0.28 -15.83 -10.03
N ASN A 145 0.58 -16.68 -10.58
CA ASN A 145 2.03 -16.45 -10.62
C ASN A 145 2.40 -15.17 -11.39
N LEU A 146 1.76 -14.92 -12.54
CA LEU A 146 1.96 -13.69 -13.30
C LEU A 146 1.52 -12.44 -12.51
N LYS A 147 0.37 -12.50 -11.82
CA LYS A 147 -0.09 -11.40 -10.96
C LYS A 147 0.86 -11.14 -9.80
N LEU A 148 1.38 -12.19 -9.15
CA LEU A 148 2.39 -12.06 -8.09
C LEU A 148 3.65 -11.39 -8.63
N ALA A 149 4.23 -11.91 -9.72
CA ALA A 149 5.43 -11.35 -10.33
C ALA A 149 5.25 -9.86 -10.70
N HIS A 150 4.11 -9.51 -11.30
CA HIS A 150 3.77 -8.12 -11.61
C HIS A 150 3.69 -7.24 -10.36
N PHE A 151 3.01 -7.71 -9.30
CA PHE A 151 2.90 -7.00 -8.03
C PHE A 151 4.28 -6.72 -7.42
N TYR A 152 5.16 -7.73 -7.36
CA TYR A 152 6.51 -7.58 -6.83
C TYR A 152 7.37 -6.63 -7.66
N HIS A 153 7.28 -6.72 -9.00
CA HIS A 153 8.01 -5.80 -9.86
C HIS A 153 7.58 -4.35 -9.64
N LYS A 154 6.27 -4.12 -9.49
CA LYS A 154 5.71 -2.80 -9.18
C LYS A 154 6.20 -2.28 -7.83
N GLU A 155 6.16 -3.10 -6.79
CA GLU A 155 6.62 -2.73 -5.44
C GLU A 155 8.12 -2.40 -5.42
N TYR A 156 8.94 -3.23 -6.05
CA TYR A 156 10.37 -2.99 -6.17
C TYR A 156 10.69 -1.69 -6.91
N SER A 157 10.01 -1.44 -8.04
CA SER A 157 10.15 -0.20 -8.81
C SER A 157 9.76 1.03 -7.98
N TYR A 158 8.66 0.93 -7.24
CA TYR A 158 8.22 1.96 -6.31
C TYR A 158 9.27 2.24 -5.21
N GLN A 159 9.77 1.21 -4.52
CA GLN A 159 10.78 1.37 -3.47
C GLN A 159 12.08 1.99 -4.00
N LYS A 160 12.49 1.61 -5.23
CA LYS A 160 13.65 2.21 -5.90
C LYS A 160 13.44 3.70 -6.19
N ARG A 161 12.26 4.07 -6.71
CA ARG A 161 11.88 5.48 -6.95
C ARG A 161 11.85 6.26 -5.64
N LEU A 162 11.28 5.69 -4.58
CA LEU A 162 11.19 6.33 -3.28
C LEU A 162 12.58 6.54 -2.66
N LYS A 163 13.47 5.54 -2.75
CA LYS A 163 14.87 5.66 -2.33
C LYS A 163 15.56 6.84 -3.02
N SER A 164 15.40 6.96 -4.34
CA SER A 164 15.98 8.07 -5.10
C SER A 164 15.41 9.42 -4.66
N ARG A 165 14.11 9.50 -4.37
CA ARG A 165 13.48 10.73 -3.87
C ARG A 165 14.02 11.14 -2.50
N ILE A 166 14.15 10.19 -1.56
CA ILE A 166 14.70 10.46 -0.22
C ILE A 166 16.17 10.91 -0.27
N LEU A 167 16.95 10.42 -1.24
CA LEU A 167 18.36 10.79 -1.39
C LEU A 167 18.55 12.17 -2.06
N ASN A 168 17.67 12.52 -3.00
CA ASN A 168 17.82 13.70 -3.86
C ASN A 168 17.00 14.93 -3.42
N GLY A 169 15.94 14.76 -2.62
CA GLY A 169 15.26 15.85 -1.90
C GLY A 169 15.87 15.95 -0.52
#